data_AF-A0A8T4Z5J3-F1
#
_entry.id   AF-A0A8T4Z5J3-F1
#
_cell.length_a   1.000
_cell.length_b   1.000
_cell.length_c   1.000
_cell.angle_alpha   90.00
_cell.angle_beta   90.00
_cell.angle_gamma   90.00
#
_symmetry.space_group_name_H-M   'P 1'
#
loop_
_entity.id
_entity.type
_entity.pdbx_description
1 polymer ?
#
loop_
_entity_poly.entity_id
_entity_poly.type
_entity_poly.pdbx_seq_one_letter_code
_entity_poly.pdbx_strand_id
1 'polypeptide(L)'
;MDAPTLFQRNIFLIRQKILAIGSSYDIMDERGETIGIAKSEILTLGPKIAVKDLLGNTLIRIEGNVLRTKFTVSDQFGNRIAVTKMPKFSLKPKLDLESSTGELLLRSEGKLFAHDFELKDGTGNTVAKMHKKWRSFTDS
;
A
#
# COMPACT_ATOMS: atom_id res chain seq x y z
N MET A 1 -17.52 -9.10 -10.70
CA MET A 1 -17.54 -8.35 -9.43
C MET A 1 -16.79 -7.07 -9.68
N ASP A 2 -17.44 -5.94 -9.48
CA ASP A 2 -16.80 -4.63 -9.69
C ASP A 2 -15.83 -4.33 -8.55
N ALA A 3 -14.75 -3.61 -8.87
CA ALA A 3 -13.80 -3.17 -7.85
C ALA A 3 -14.52 -2.22 -6.86
N PRO A 4 -14.23 -2.32 -5.54
CA PRO A 4 -14.73 -1.37 -4.56
C PRO A 4 -14.53 0.08 -5.01
N THR A 5 -15.50 0.95 -4.74
CA THR A 5 -15.49 2.37 -5.15
C THR A 5 -14.20 3.11 -4.79
N LEU A 6 -13.58 2.74 -3.67
CA LEU A 6 -12.28 3.25 -3.26
C LEU A 6 -11.21 3.07 -4.35
N PHE A 7 -11.15 1.94 -5.04
CA PHE A 7 -10.10 1.64 -6.03
C PHE A 7 -10.41 2.14 -7.45
N GLN A 8 -11.53 2.82 -7.66
CA GLN A 8 -11.91 3.36 -8.97
C GLN A 8 -11.32 4.75 -9.25
N ARG A 9 -10.52 5.30 -8.31
CA ARG A 9 -9.88 6.62 -8.43
C ARG A 9 -8.46 6.50 -8.98
N ASN A 10 -7.99 7.59 -9.60
CA ASN A 10 -6.66 7.65 -10.21
C ASN A 10 -5.58 8.19 -9.27
N ILE A 11 -5.96 8.94 -8.22
CA ILE A 11 -5.03 9.61 -7.30
C ILE A 11 -5.47 9.33 -5.87
N PHE A 12 -4.49 8.98 -5.03
CA PHE A 12 -4.68 8.71 -3.62
C PHE A 12 -3.65 9.48 -2.80
N LEU A 13 -4.11 10.13 -1.74
CA LEU A 13 -3.27 10.80 -0.76
C LEU A 13 -3.34 10.04 0.56
N ILE A 14 -2.20 9.60 1.07
CA ILE A 14 -2.11 8.87 2.35
C ILE A 14 -1.55 9.81 3.41
N ARG A 15 -2.34 10.12 4.45
CA ARG A 15 -1.95 11.02 5.54
C ARG A 15 -1.94 10.29 6.88
N GLN A 16 -0.80 10.30 7.57
CA GLN A 16 -0.70 9.76 8.93
C GLN A 16 -1.41 10.68 9.94
N LYS A 17 -2.20 10.10 10.85
CA LYS A 17 -2.69 10.82 12.02
C LYS A 17 -1.60 10.87 13.09
N ILE A 18 -1.23 12.08 13.52
CA ILE A 18 -0.17 12.32 14.52
C ILE A 18 -0.63 11.96 15.94
N LEU A 19 -1.94 11.89 16.20
CA LEU A 19 -2.53 11.78 17.54
C LEU A 19 -3.17 10.41 17.87
N ALA A 20 -3.02 9.39 17.02
CA ALA A 20 -3.62 8.08 17.27
C ALA A 20 -2.64 7.12 17.98
N ILE A 21 -3.10 6.51 19.07
CA ILE A 21 -2.45 5.34 19.71
C ILE A 21 -2.64 4.17 18.73
N GLY A 22 -1.77 4.09 17.72
CA GLY A 22 -2.03 3.34 16.48
C GLY A 22 -1.62 4.13 15.24
N SER A 23 -0.76 3.60 14.36
CA SER A 23 -0.52 4.22 13.05
C SER A 23 -1.72 4.01 12.13
N SER A 24 -2.71 4.89 12.24
CA SER A 24 -3.83 5.02 11.32
C SER A 24 -3.53 6.10 10.28
N TYR A 25 -3.90 5.82 9.03
CA TYR A 25 -3.69 6.69 7.90
C TYR A 25 -5.03 6.91 7.18
N ASP A 26 -5.37 8.16 6.93
CA ASP A 26 -6.49 8.48 6.05
C ASP A 26 -6.03 8.31 4.60
N ILE A 27 -6.86 7.63 3.80
CA ILE A 27 -6.75 7.54 2.36
C ILE A 27 -7.74 8.55 1.80
N MET A 28 -7.23 9.58 1.15
CA MET A 28 -8.02 10.67 0.58
C MET A 28 -7.92 10.65 -0.94
N ASP A 29 -8.92 11.21 -1.61
CA ASP A 29 -8.87 11.49 -3.03
C ASP A 29 -8.07 12.78 -3.34
N GLU A 30 -8.05 13.19 -4.62
CA GLU A 30 -7.38 14.41 -5.06
C GLU A 30 -7.99 15.71 -4.50
N ARG A 31 -9.24 15.67 -4.03
CA ARG A 31 -9.95 16.81 -3.43
C ARG A 31 -9.69 16.91 -1.92
N GLY A 32 -9.00 15.92 -1.34
CA GLY A 32 -8.74 15.84 0.09
C GLY A 32 -9.89 15.22 0.88
N GLU A 33 -10.89 14.63 0.21
CA GLU A 33 -11.97 13.92 0.88
C GLU A 33 -11.48 12.54 1.31
N THR A 34 -11.65 12.19 2.59
CA THR A 34 -11.31 10.85 3.08
C THR A 34 -12.26 9.84 2.44
N ILE A 35 -11.71 8.87 1.73
CA ILE A 35 -12.43 7.80 1.05
C ILE A 35 -12.18 6.42 1.67
N GLY A 36 -11.19 6.32 2.56
CA GLY A 36 -10.91 5.11 3.32
C GLY A 36 -9.85 5.32 4.40
N ILE A 37 -9.54 4.24 5.12
CA ILE A 37 -8.61 4.28 6.24
C ILE A 37 -7.71 3.05 6.19
N ALA A 38 -6.39 3.25 6.23
CA ALA A 38 -5.44 2.18 6.49
C ALA A 38 -5.08 2.16 7.98
N LYS A 39 -5.29 1.02 8.65
CA LYS A 39 -4.93 0.83 10.06
C LYS A 39 -3.84 -0.20 10.19
N SER A 40 -2.72 0.15 10.81
CA SER A 40 -1.72 -0.84 11.22
C SER A 40 -2.00 -1.37 12.62
N GLU A 41 -1.81 -2.67 12.82
CA GLU A 41 -1.82 -3.27 14.16
C GLU A 41 -0.41 -3.22 14.76
N ILE A 42 -0.30 -2.76 16.02
CA ILE A 42 0.99 -2.57 16.72
C ILE A 42 1.31 -3.75 17.64
N LEU A 43 0.31 -4.54 18.06
CA LEU A 43 0.45 -5.65 19.00
C LEU A 43 0.62 -7.02 18.31
N THR A 44 1.27 -7.06 17.16
CA THR A 44 1.43 -8.28 16.35
C THR A 44 2.90 -8.60 16.13
N LEU A 45 3.25 -9.91 16.04
CA LEU A 45 4.64 -10.35 15.80
C LEU A 45 5.25 -9.81 14.50
N GLY A 46 4.41 -9.52 13.50
CA GLY A 46 4.81 -8.90 12.24
C GLY A 46 3.87 -7.76 11.88
N PRO A 47 4.19 -6.94 10.87
CA PRO A 47 3.32 -5.85 10.45
C PRO A 47 2.02 -6.39 9.87
N LYS A 48 0.89 -5.90 10.38
CA LYS A 48 -0.42 -6.11 9.77
C LYS A 48 -1.07 -4.77 9.48
N ILE A 49 -1.63 -4.64 8.28
CA ILE A 49 -2.32 -3.44 7.82
C ILE A 49 -3.66 -3.86 7.24
N ALA A 50 -4.74 -3.20 7.67
CA ALA A 50 -6.06 -3.35 7.11
C ALA A 50 -6.47 -2.06 6.40
N VAL A 51 -6.83 -2.15 5.12
CA VAL A 51 -7.45 -1.06 4.37
C VAL A 51 -8.96 -1.21 4.48
N LYS A 52 -9.62 -0.16 4.96
CA LYS A 52 -11.05 -0.13 5.22
C LYS A 52 -11.75 0.96 4.44
N ASP A 53 -12.99 0.70 4.05
CA ASP A 53 -13.90 1.75 3.57
C ASP A 53 -14.36 2.65 4.73
N LEU A 54 -15.17 3.67 4.42
CA LEU A 54 -15.73 4.59 5.41
C LEU A 54 -16.76 3.95 6.34
N LEU A 55 -17.36 2.82 5.94
CA LEU A 55 -18.28 2.04 6.77
C LEU A 55 -17.52 1.12 7.74
N GLY A 56 -16.19 1.03 7.61
CA GLY A 56 -15.32 0.20 8.44
C GLY A 56 -15.13 -1.23 7.92
N ASN A 57 -15.68 -1.56 6.75
CA ASN A 57 -15.49 -2.86 6.12
C ASN A 57 -14.05 -2.98 5.62
N THR A 58 -13.43 -4.13 5.87
CA THR A 58 -12.06 -4.39 5.41
C THR A 58 -12.08 -4.82 3.95
N LEU A 59 -11.46 -4.03 3.09
CA LEU A 59 -11.35 -4.31 1.66
C LEU A 59 -10.11 -5.15 1.33
N ILE A 60 -8.98 -4.83 1.98
CA ILE A 60 -7.69 -5.49 1.77
C ILE A 60 -6.98 -5.67 3.10
N ARG A 61 -6.29 -6.81 3.26
CA ARG A 61 -5.34 -7.06 4.35
C ARG A 61 -3.94 -7.24 3.80
N ILE A 62 -2.97 -6.64 4.47
CA ILE A 62 -1.54 -6.78 4.16
C ILE A 62 -0.85 -7.31 5.40
N GLU A 63 -0.23 -8.49 5.30
CA GLU A 63 0.45 -9.15 6.40
C GLU A 63 1.91 -9.42 6.03
N GLY A 64 2.83 -8.82 6.77
CA GLY A 64 4.26 -9.06 6.60
C GLY A 64 4.80 -10.06 7.61
N ASN A 65 5.84 -10.80 7.21
CA ASN A 65 6.59 -11.62 8.14
C ASN A 65 7.34 -10.74 9.17
N VAL A 66 7.76 -11.35 10.28
CA VAL A 66 8.51 -10.68 11.37
C VAL A 66 9.74 -9.93 10.84
N LEU A 67 10.40 -10.52 9.84
CA LEU A 67 11.59 -9.95 9.21
C LEU A 67 11.29 -8.78 8.25
N ARG A 68 10.03 -8.50 7.92
CA ARG A 68 9.62 -7.45 6.94
C ARG A 68 10.25 -7.63 5.56
N THR A 69 10.53 -8.88 5.17
CA THR A 69 11.08 -9.24 3.85
C THR A 69 10.03 -9.77 2.89
N LYS A 70 8.87 -10.17 3.40
CA LYS A 70 7.76 -10.70 2.62
C LYS A 70 6.46 -10.12 3.16
N PHE A 71 5.62 -9.65 2.25
CA PHE A 71 4.27 -9.17 2.54
C PHE A 71 3.27 -9.94 1.69
N THR A 72 2.18 -10.36 2.31
CA THR A 72 1.06 -11.04 1.66
C THR A 72 -0.12 -10.09 1.61
N VAL A 73 -0.76 -9.98 0.45
CA VAL A 73 -1.97 -9.19 0.25
C VAL A 73 -3.14 -10.16 0.06
N SER A 74 -4.18 -9.96 0.86
CA SER A 74 -5.42 -10.73 0.79
C SER A 74 -6.61 -9.82 0.58
N ASP A 75 -7.62 -10.34 -0.12
CA ASP A 75 -8.90 -9.68 -0.31
C ASP A 75 -9.73 -9.62 0.99
N GLN A 76 -10.92 -9.03 0.91
CA GLN A 76 -11.87 -8.93 2.01
C GLN A 76 -12.31 -10.29 2.60
N PHE A 77 -12.30 -11.34 1.77
CA PHE A 77 -12.67 -12.71 2.12
C PHE A 77 -11.49 -13.53 2.69
N GLY A 78 -10.27 -12.97 2.66
CA GLY A 78 -9.06 -13.63 3.15
C GLY A 78 -8.32 -14.44 2.08
N ASN A 79 -8.76 -14.42 0.83
CA ASN A 79 -8.04 -15.08 -0.25
C ASN A 79 -6.76 -14.30 -0.57
N ARG A 80 -5.63 -15.00 -0.63
CA ARG A 80 -4.35 -14.41 -1.01
C ARG A 80 -4.34 -14.08 -2.49
N ILE A 81 -4.24 -12.79 -2.81
CA ILE A 81 -4.27 -12.28 -4.19
C ILE A 81 -2.88 -11.88 -4.69
N ALA A 82 -1.97 -11.50 -3.78
CA ALA A 82 -0.62 -11.12 -4.17
C ALA A 82 0.40 -11.33 -3.04
N VAL A 83 1.67 -11.38 -3.40
CA VAL A 83 2.81 -11.35 -2.48
C VAL A 83 3.85 -10.40 -3.00
N THR A 84 4.41 -9.60 -2.10
CA THR A 84 5.61 -8.82 -2.38
C THR A 84 6.79 -9.34 -1.58
N LYS A 85 7.96 -9.37 -2.22
CA LYS A 85 9.23 -9.69 -1.57
C LYS A 85 10.11 -8.44 -1.63
N MET A 86 10.65 -8.04 -0.48
CA MET A 86 11.61 -6.95 -0.37
C MET A 86 12.96 -7.53 0.07
N PRO A 87 14.00 -7.47 -0.78
CA PRO A 87 15.32 -7.97 -0.43
C PRO A 87 15.96 -7.07 0.63
N LYS A 88 16.34 -7.66 1.77
CA LYS A 88 16.84 -6.95 2.95
C LYS A 88 18.20 -6.26 2.77
N PHE A 89 19.01 -6.74 1.81
CA PHE A 89 20.41 -6.35 1.64
C PHE A 89 20.72 -5.86 0.21
N SER A 90 19.71 -5.48 -0.56
CA SER A 90 19.95 -4.98 -1.91
C SER A 90 20.34 -3.50 -1.88
N LEU A 91 21.45 -3.13 -2.53
CA LEU A 91 21.82 -1.74 -2.81
C LEU A 91 20.75 -1.00 -3.62
N LYS A 92 19.97 -1.76 -4.40
CA LYS A 92 18.84 -1.27 -5.19
C LYS A 92 17.61 -2.11 -4.81
N PRO A 93 16.90 -1.76 -3.73
CA PRO A 93 15.69 -2.50 -3.36
C PRO A 93 14.70 -2.46 -4.53
N LYS A 94 14.07 -3.60 -4.78
CA LYS A 94 12.96 -3.74 -5.72
C LYS A 94 11.76 -4.27 -4.95
N LEU A 95 10.59 -3.85 -5.36
CA LEU A 95 9.30 -4.34 -4.92
C LEU A 95 8.68 -5.02 -6.13
N ASP A 96 8.76 -6.34 -6.13
CA ASP A 96 8.10 -7.19 -7.11
C ASP A 96 6.83 -7.70 -6.46
N LEU A 97 5.70 -7.52 -7.15
CA LEU A 97 4.40 -8.04 -6.75
C LEU A 97 4.12 -9.28 -7.60
N GLU A 98 4.07 -10.43 -6.95
CA GLU A 98 3.80 -11.72 -7.55
C GLU A 98 2.36 -12.15 -7.24
N SER A 99 1.75 -12.88 -8.16
CA SER A 99 0.48 -13.57 -7.94
C SER A 99 0.62 -14.68 -6.89
N SER A 100 -0.49 -15.33 -6.54
CA SER A 100 -0.48 -16.53 -5.70
C SER A 100 0.30 -17.70 -6.34
N THR A 101 0.39 -17.75 -7.66
CA THR A 101 1.11 -18.77 -8.45
C THR A 101 2.58 -18.42 -8.71
N GLY A 102 3.04 -17.24 -8.30
CA GLY A 102 4.43 -16.78 -8.48
C GLY A 102 4.69 -16.03 -9.80
N GLU A 103 3.65 -15.76 -10.58
CA GLU A 103 3.74 -14.91 -11.77
C GLU A 103 4.02 -13.46 -11.35
N LEU A 104 4.99 -12.80 -11.99
CA LEU A 104 5.26 -11.39 -11.76
C LEU A 104 4.12 -10.55 -12.33
N LEU A 105 3.35 -9.90 -11.46
CA LEU A 105 2.27 -8.99 -11.85
C LEU A 105 2.81 -7.59 -12.07
N LEU A 106 3.53 -7.06 -11.08
CA LEU A 106 4.05 -5.70 -11.09
C LEU A 106 5.50 -5.66 -10.60
N ARG A 107 6.27 -4.71 -11.11
CA ARG A 107 7.62 -4.42 -10.65
C ARG A 107 7.81 -2.93 -10.42
N SER A 108 8.48 -2.58 -9.33
CA SER A 108 8.86 -1.20 -9.04
C SER A 108 10.07 -0.75 -9.86
N GLU A 109 10.03 0.47 -10.38
CA GLU A 109 11.18 1.19 -10.94
C GLU A 109 11.33 2.56 -10.29
N GLY A 110 12.55 2.94 -9.87
CA GLY A 110 12.84 4.22 -9.24
C GLY A 110 13.52 4.09 -7.86
N LYS A 111 13.36 5.11 -7.02
CA LYS A 111 13.99 5.24 -5.70
C LYS A 111 13.00 4.87 -4.60
N LEU A 112 12.91 3.58 -4.27
CA LEU A 112 11.98 3.09 -3.23
C LEU A 112 12.19 3.75 -1.86
N PHE A 113 13.44 3.94 -1.42
CA PHE A 113 13.73 4.59 -0.13
C PHE A 113 13.29 6.06 -0.10
N ALA A 114 13.39 6.76 -1.24
CA ALA A 114 12.90 8.13 -1.36
C ALA A 114 11.37 8.19 -1.48
N HIS A 115 10.69 7.04 -1.57
CA HIS A 115 9.27 6.92 -1.86
C HIS A 115 8.91 7.64 -3.16
N ASP A 116 9.77 7.47 -4.16
CA ASP A 116 9.68 8.09 -5.48
C ASP A 116 9.93 7.00 -6.53
N PHE A 117 8.87 6.27 -6.87
CA PHE A 117 8.94 5.11 -7.75
C PHE A 117 7.63 4.86 -8.49
N GLU A 118 7.72 4.14 -9.59
CA GLU A 118 6.60 3.70 -10.42
C GLU A 118 6.41 2.19 -10.27
N LEU A 119 5.17 1.72 -10.39
CA LEU A 119 4.86 0.31 -10.57
C LEU A 119 4.55 0.07 -12.05
N LYS A 120 5.24 -0.90 -12.65
CA LYS A 120 5.05 -1.30 -14.03
C LYS A 120 4.52 -2.72 -14.13
N ASP A 121 3.64 -2.97 -15.08
CA ASP A 121 3.17 -4.33 -15.38
C ASP A 121 4.21 -5.14 -16.18
N GLY A 122 3.89 -6.40 -16.46
CA GLY A 122 4.75 -7.31 -17.24
C GLY A 122 5.05 -6.83 -18.67
N THR A 123 4.28 -5.88 -19.21
CA THR A 123 4.51 -5.27 -20.53
C THR A 123 5.35 -3.98 -20.45
N GLY A 124 5.65 -3.50 -19.24
CA GLY A 124 6.42 -2.28 -19.00
C GLY A 124 5.56 -1.01 -18.91
N ASN A 125 4.24 -1.11 -18.95
CA ASN A 125 3.35 0.03 -18.80
C ASN A 125 3.28 0.45 -17.33
N THR A 126 3.26 1.75 -17.08
CA THR A 126 3.12 2.27 -15.71
C THR A 126 1.67 2.18 -15.26
N VAL A 127 1.42 1.43 -14.19
CA VAL A 127 0.08 1.26 -13.61
C VAL A 127 -0.15 2.16 -12.41
N ALA A 128 0.92 2.58 -11.73
CA ALA A 128 0.85 3.46 -10.58
C ALA A 128 2.16 4.24 -10.38
N LYS A 129 2.05 5.42 -9.78
CA LYS A 129 3.20 6.23 -9.37
C LYS A 129 3.09 6.59 -7.90
N MET A 130 4.18 6.46 -7.17
CA MET A 130 4.30 6.79 -5.76
C MET A 130 5.28 7.96 -5.62
N HIS A 131 4.83 9.04 -4.98
CA HIS A 131 5.66 10.18 -4.65
C HIS A 131 5.40 10.64 -3.23
N LYS A 132 6.45 10.70 -2.38
CA LYS A 132 6.35 11.30 -1.05
C LYS A 132 6.41 12.82 -1.16
N LYS A 133 5.35 13.49 -0.71
CA LYS A 133 5.35 14.95 -0.55
C LYS A 133 6.11 15.33 0.73
N TRP A 134 7.27 15.95 0.59
CA TRP A 134 8.14 16.34 1.72
C TRP A 134 7.76 17.67 2.38
N ARG A 135 6.91 18.49 1.73
CA ARG A 135 6.44 19.78 2.27
C ARG A 135 4.93 19.90 2.15
N SER A 136 4.25 19.97 3.28
CA SER A 136 2.94 20.60 3.41
C SER A 136 3.16 21.85 4.25
N PHE A 137 3.43 22.99 3.60
CA PHE A 137 3.21 24.26 4.27
C PHE A 137 1.71 24.30 4.57
N THR A 138 1.38 24.21 5.85
CA THR A 138 0.07 24.68 6.31
C THR A 138 0.22 26.19 6.23
N ASP A 139 -0.33 26.82 5.21
CA ASP A 139 -0.67 28.22 5.36
C ASP A 139 -1.75 28.30 6.44
N SER A 140 -1.58 29.27 7.32
CA SER A 140 -2.18 29.38 8.65
C SER A 140 -3.71 29.31 8.66
#